data_AF-A0A8D8S2T0-F1
#
_entry.id   AF-A0A8D8S2T0-F1
#
_cell.length_a   1.000
_cell.length_b   1.000
_cell.length_c   1.000
_cell.angle_alpha   90.00
_cell.angle_beta   90.00
_cell.angle_gamma   90.00
#
_symmetry.space_group_name_H-M   'P 1'
#
loop_
_entity.id
_entity.type
_entity.pdbx_description
1 polymer ?
#
loop_
_entity_poly.entity_id
_entity_poly.type
_entity_poly.pdbx_seq_one_letter_code
_entity_poly.pdbx_strand_id
1 'polypeptide(L)'
;MDADSLFLGPVYDVWSHFHQMNSSQMAALSIESEDLNSAWYGRFARHPYYGKTGLNSGVMLMNLTRMREFGWGNYLGPILKEFKTKMVFGDQDIINIIFYYHPETLLVFPCRFNFRTDHCRYMPNCESAMSDGVIVMHGSRAAFLSYKVPPFTLIYQAFQEYQLTQDLHEHLYLHLKNQFAALAEYLVEDARIGSCGINYETNYLSNILKVSQPLALR
;
A
#
# COMPACT_ATOMS: atom_id res chain seq x y z
N MET A 1 -6.00 -5.85 -6.68
CA MET A 1 -6.35 -4.73 -5.81
C MET A 1 -7.35 -5.27 -4.81
N ASP A 2 -7.03 -5.17 -3.52
CA ASP A 2 -7.99 -5.49 -2.48
C ASP A 2 -9.16 -4.50 -2.51
N ALA A 3 -10.32 -4.96 -2.03
CA ALA A 3 -11.55 -4.17 -2.04
C ALA A 3 -11.47 -2.93 -1.14
N ASP A 4 -10.57 -2.92 -0.17
CA ASP A 4 -10.27 -1.81 0.74
C ASP A 4 -9.04 -1.00 0.27
N SER A 5 -8.86 -0.86 -1.04
CA SER A 5 -7.86 0.04 -1.63
C SER A 5 -8.50 1.33 -2.15
N LEU A 6 -7.85 2.46 -1.88
CA LEU A 6 -8.27 3.79 -2.32
C LEU A 6 -7.15 4.49 -3.08
N PHE A 7 -7.47 5.10 -4.22
CA PHE A 7 -6.52 5.88 -5.00
C PHE A 7 -6.53 7.34 -4.55
N LEU A 8 -5.37 7.83 -4.08
CA LEU A 8 -5.14 9.23 -3.72
C LEU A 8 -4.39 9.99 -4.83
N GLY A 9 -3.91 9.27 -5.84
CA GLY A 9 -3.32 9.81 -7.05
C GLY A 9 -3.81 9.08 -8.31
N PRO A 10 -3.30 9.48 -9.49
CA PRO A 10 -3.73 8.90 -10.75
C PRO A 10 -3.48 7.38 -10.83
N VAL A 11 -4.50 6.62 -11.27
CA VAL A 11 -4.37 5.18 -11.53
C VAL A 11 -3.26 4.89 -12.56
N TYR A 12 -3.02 5.83 -13.48
CA TYR A 12 -1.95 5.73 -14.47
C TYR A 12 -0.56 5.58 -13.84
N ASP A 13 -0.30 6.17 -12.67
CA ASP A 13 1.01 6.06 -12.01
C ASP A 13 1.28 4.63 -11.56
N VAL A 14 0.26 3.91 -11.08
CA VAL A 14 0.35 2.47 -10.82
C VAL A 14 0.60 1.75 -12.15
N TRP A 15 -0.24 1.98 -13.17
CA TRP A 15 -0.16 1.31 -14.46
C TRP A 15 1.20 1.49 -15.17
N SER A 16 1.85 2.64 -14.98
CA SER A 16 3.13 2.99 -15.60
C SER A 16 4.24 1.97 -15.31
N HIS A 17 4.14 1.21 -14.21
CA HIS A 17 5.11 0.18 -13.85
C HIS A 17 5.14 -0.98 -14.85
N PHE A 18 4.09 -1.21 -15.64
CA PHE A 18 4.16 -2.18 -16.75
C PHE A 18 5.23 -1.80 -17.77
N HIS A 19 5.46 -0.51 -18.02
CA HIS A 19 6.50 -0.03 -18.94
C HIS A 19 7.91 -0.14 -18.34
N GLN A 20 8.00 -0.26 -17.01
CA GLN A 20 9.27 -0.44 -16.30
C GLN A 20 9.66 -1.93 -16.20
N MET A 21 8.75 -2.85 -16.49
CA MET A 21 9.06 -4.28 -16.48
C MET A 21 10.07 -4.63 -17.57
N ASN A 22 11.16 -5.28 -17.19
CA ASN A 22 12.08 -5.90 -18.14
C ASN A 22 11.43 -7.12 -18.83
N SER A 23 12.16 -7.84 -19.68
CA SER A 23 11.60 -8.98 -20.43
C SER A 23 11.20 -10.19 -19.57
N SER A 24 11.79 -10.39 -18.39
CA SER A 24 11.48 -11.52 -17.49
C SER A 24 10.35 -11.22 -16.50
N GLN A 25 10.14 -9.94 -16.16
CA GLN A 25 9.18 -9.56 -15.13
C GLN A 25 7.72 -9.75 -15.57
N MET A 26 6.93 -10.41 -14.74
CA MET A 26 5.52 -10.73 -15.01
C MET A 26 4.56 -10.12 -14.01
N ALA A 27 5.05 -9.63 -12.87
CA ALA A 27 4.24 -8.98 -11.86
C ALA A 27 4.96 -7.79 -11.23
N ALA A 28 4.19 -6.91 -10.61
CA ALA A 28 4.74 -5.90 -9.70
C ALA A 28 3.92 -5.77 -8.41
N LEU A 29 4.61 -5.79 -7.25
CA LEU A 29 4.01 -5.61 -5.91
C LEU A 29 4.97 -4.81 -5.01
N SER A 30 4.50 -4.43 -3.82
CA SER A 30 5.34 -3.83 -2.77
C SER A 30 5.87 -4.90 -1.82
N ILE A 31 6.96 -4.58 -1.12
CA ILE A 31 7.36 -5.38 0.04
C ILE A 31 6.34 -5.24 1.18
N GLU A 32 6.32 -6.23 2.08
CA GLU A 32 5.42 -6.27 3.24
C GLU A 32 5.91 -5.37 4.37
N SER A 33 7.22 -5.17 4.54
CA SER A 33 7.73 -4.26 5.58
C SER A 33 8.99 -3.55 5.10
N GLU A 34 9.02 -2.23 5.30
CA GLU A 34 10.19 -1.37 5.14
C GLU A 34 11.16 -1.47 6.34
N ASP A 35 10.65 -1.91 7.50
CA ASP A 35 11.46 -2.15 8.69
C ASP A 35 11.74 -3.65 8.86
N LEU A 36 13.02 -4.01 8.72
CA LEU A 36 13.52 -5.37 8.94
C LEU A 36 13.26 -5.86 10.36
N ASN A 37 13.31 -4.97 11.34
CA ASN A 37 13.13 -5.36 12.71
C ASN A 37 11.69 -5.81 12.91
N SER A 38 10.68 -5.03 12.55
CA SER A 38 9.26 -5.38 12.76
C SER A 38 8.65 -6.34 11.73
N ALA A 39 9.38 -6.72 10.67
CA ALA A 39 8.87 -7.56 9.58
C ALA A 39 8.35 -8.94 10.06
N TRP A 40 7.11 -9.27 9.71
CA TRP A 40 6.49 -10.54 10.10
C TRP A 40 7.19 -11.75 9.47
N TYR A 41 7.49 -11.69 8.17
CA TYR A 41 8.09 -12.82 7.45
C TYR A 41 9.45 -13.22 8.03
N GLY A 42 10.32 -12.24 8.30
CA GLY A 42 11.64 -12.48 8.91
C GLY A 42 11.59 -13.14 10.28
N ARG A 43 10.50 -12.96 11.03
CA ARG A 43 10.36 -13.43 12.42
C ARG A 43 9.57 -14.74 12.54
N PHE A 44 8.56 -14.92 11.71
CA PHE A 44 7.51 -15.90 11.97
C PHE A 44 7.22 -16.85 10.80
N ALA A 45 7.63 -16.51 9.57
CA ALA A 45 7.33 -17.35 8.43
C ALA A 45 8.03 -18.72 8.55
N ARG A 46 7.28 -19.78 8.22
CA ARG A 46 7.76 -21.17 8.21
C ARG A 46 7.83 -21.76 6.80
N HIS A 47 7.79 -20.88 5.80
CA HIS A 47 7.87 -21.20 4.39
C HIS A 47 8.78 -20.15 3.70
N PRO A 48 9.25 -20.42 2.47
CA PRO A 48 10.03 -19.44 1.73
C PRO A 48 9.22 -18.16 1.44
N TYR A 49 9.89 -17.02 1.42
CA TYR A 49 9.28 -15.72 1.12
C TYR A 49 10.27 -14.80 0.41
N TYR A 50 9.77 -13.89 -0.41
CA TYR A 50 10.61 -13.04 -1.24
C TYR A 50 11.44 -12.05 -0.41
N GLY A 51 12.72 -11.89 -0.78
CA GLY A 51 13.61 -10.91 -0.17
C GLY A 51 13.83 -11.15 1.32
N LYS A 52 13.84 -10.06 2.11
CA LYS A 52 14.08 -10.12 3.56
C LYS A 52 12.81 -9.93 4.40
N THR A 53 11.80 -9.30 3.82
CA THR A 53 10.60 -8.88 4.55
C THR A 53 9.31 -9.43 3.94
N GLY A 54 9.38 -10.16 2.82
CA GLY A 54 8.22 -10.63 2.08
C GLY A 54 7.55 -9.54 1.26
N LEU A 55 6.50 -9.93 0.54
CA LEU A 55 5.67 -9.09 -0.32
C LEU A 55 4.27 -8.95 0.27
N ASN A 56 3.65 -7.80 0.03
CA ASN A 56 2.23 -7.62 0.29
C ASN A 56 1.41 -7.80 -0.99
N SER A 57 0.32 -8.56 -0.90
CA SER A 57 -0.50 -8.92 -2.08
C SER A 57 -1.64 -7.96 -2.39
N GLY A 58 -1.92 -6.96 -1.55
CA GLY A 58 -3.12 -6.12 -1.71
C GLY A 58 -3.13 -5.28 -2.99
N VAL A 59 -1.96 -4.90 -3.49
CA VAL A 59 -1.79 -4.24 -4.79
C VAL A 59 -0.79 -5.05 -5.62
N MET A 60 -1.28 -5.61 -6.72
CA MET A 60 -0.49 -6.43 -7.64
C MET A 60 -0.83 -6.06 -9.08
N LEU A 61 0.19 -5.73 -9.87
CA LEU A 61 0.10 -5.72 -11.33
C LEU A 61 0.44 -7.10 -11.87
N MET A 62 -0.29 -7.53 -12.89
CA MET A 62 -0.19 -8.88 -13.46
C MET A 62 -0.11 -8.80 -14.98
N ASN A 63 1.05 -9.14 -15.54
CA ASN A 63 1.18 -9.39 -16.98
C ASN A 63 0.69 -10.80 -17.27
N LEU A 64 -0.60 -10.92 -17.58
CA LEU A 64 -1.26 -12.21 -17.72
C LEU A 64 -0.68 -13.07 -18.85
N THR A 65 -0.12 -12.48 -19.90
CA THR A 65 0.54 -13.24 -20.98
C THR A 65 1.78 -13.94 -20.45
N ARG A 66 2.68 -13.19 -19.79
CA ARG A 66 3.89 -13.78 -19.21
C ARG A 66 3.59 -14.74 -18.08
N MET A 67 2.58 -14.48 -17.24
CA MET A 67 2.17 -15.41 -16.18
C MET A 67 1.64 -16.74 -16.74
N ARG A 68 0.95 -16.73 -17.88
CA ARG A 68 0.52 -17.96 -18.58
C ARG A 68 1.71 -18.71 -19.19
N GLU A 69 2.63 -18.01 -19.84
CA GLU A 69 3.86 -18.60 -20.41
C GLU A 69 4.76 -19.19 -19.32
N PHE A 70 4.88 -18.52 -18.18
CA PHE A 70 5.57 -19.00 -16.98
C PHE A 70 4.88 -20.25 -16.37
N GLY A 71 3.61 -20.49 -16.69
CA GLY A 71 2.84 -21.59 -16.12
C GLY A 71 2.48 -21.36 -14.66
N TRP A 72 2.18 -20.11 -14.26
CA TRP A 72 1.87 -19.72 -12.88
C TRP A 72 0.92 -20.69 -12.15
N GLY A 73 -0.16 -21.11 -12.81
CA GLY A 73 -1.15 -22.03 -12.22
C GLY A 73 -0.59 -23.40 -11.82
N ASN A 74 0.50 -23.85 -12.46
CA ASN A 74 1.12 -25.14 -12.19
C ASN A 74 1.79 -25.20 -10.80
N TYR A 75 2.11 -24.04 -10.22
CA TYR A 75 2.75 -23.95 -8.90
C TYR A 75 1.77 -24.18 -7.74
N LEU A 76 0.46 -23.95 -7.95
CA LEU A 76 -0.53 -23.98 -6.88
C LEU A 76 -0.62 -25.34 -6.19
N GLY A 77 -0.70 -26.43 -6.97
CA GLY A 77 -0.81 -27.79 -6.43
C GLY A 77 0.39 -28.20 -5.56
N PRO A 78 1.64 -28.09 -6.07
CA PRO A 78 2.84 -28.36 -5.29
C PRO A 78 2.96 -27.49 -4.03
N ILE A 79 2.72 -26.18 -4.11
CA ILE A 79 2.80 -25.28 -2.95
C ILE A 79 1.78 -25.66 -1.88
N LEU A 80 0.52 -25.92 -2.27
CA LEU A 80 -0.50 -26.35 -1.33
C LEU A 80 -0.18 -27.71 -0.71
N LYS A 81 0.43 -28.63 -1.46
CA LYS A 81 0.85 -29.92 -0.92
C LYS A 81 1.92 -29.78 0.17
N GLU A 82 2.87 -28.87 -0.02
CA GLU A 82 4.03 -28.73 0.86
C GLU A 82 3.83 -27.73 2.02
N PHE A 83 3.17 -26.61 1.76
CA PHE A 83 3.13 -25.46 2.66
C PHE A 83 1.76 -25.14 3.24
N LYS A 84 0.67 -25.82 2.85
CA LYS A 84 -0.69 -25.48 3.31
C LYS A 84 -0.85 -25.34 4.83
N THR A 85 -0.16 -26.14 5.63
CA THR A 85 -0.21 -26.05 7.11
C THR A 85 0.77 -25.04 7.72
N LYS A 86 1.64 -24.44 6.89
CA LYS A 86 2.67 -23.47 7.27
C LYS A 86 2.30 -22.04 6.85
N MET A 87 1.42 -21.89 5.87
CA MET A 87 0.94 -20.59 5.40
C MET A 87 -0.09 -20.00 6.38
N VAL A 88 0.06 -18.70 6.64
CA VAL A 88 -0.80 -17.89 7.50
C VAL A 88 -1.61 -16.90 6.66
N PHE A 89 -1.00 -16.34 5.61
CA PHE A 89 -1.58 -15.33 4.73
C PHE A 89 -1.86 -15.92 3.33
N GLY A 90 -2.64 -17.01 3.27
CA GLY A 90 -3.25 -17.57 2.06
C GLY A 90 -2.55 -17.30 0.72
N ASP A 91 -3.15 -16.43 -0.08
CA ASP A 91 -2.69 -15.98 -1.40
C ASP A 91 -1.34 -15.25 -1.34
N GLN A 92 -1.15 -14.35 -0.37
CA GLN A 92 0.11 -13.64 -0.16
C GLN A 92 1.30 -14.58 0.05
N ASP A 93 1.11 -15.65 0.82
CA ASP A 93 2.17 -16.63 1.07
C ASP A 93 2.48 -17.45 -0.18
N ILE A 94 1.48 -17.82 -0.98
CA ILE A 94 1.69 -18.48 -2.28
C ILE A 94 2.51 -17.58 -3.21
N ILE A 95 2.14 -16.29 -3.31
CA ILE A 95 2.86 -15.29 -4.10
C ILE A 95 4.31 -15.15 -3.63
N ASN A 96 4.52 -15.06 -2.32
CA ASN A 96 5.84 -14.98 -1.71
C ASN A 96 6.71 -16.21 -1.99
N ILE A 97 6.13 -17.41 -1.94
CA ILE A 97 6.85 -18.65 -2.24
C ILE A 97 7.25 -18.69 -3.71
N ILE A 98 6.37 -18.31 -4.65
CA ILE A 98 6.70 -18.26 -6.08
C ILE A 98 7.87 -17.31 -6.32
N PHE A 99 7.78 -16.08 -5.79
CA PHE A 99 8.84 -15.09 -6.03
C PHE A 99 10.11 -15.33 -5.23
N TYR A 100 10.08 -16.12 -4.14
CA TYR A 100 11.31 -16.60 -3.50
C TYR A 100 12.16 -17.43 -4.48
N TYR A 101 11.52 -18.31 -5.27
CA TYR A 101 12.21 -19.16 -6.24
C TYR A 101 12.45 -18.48 -7.59
N HIS A 102 11.67 -17.44 -7.92
CA HIS A 102 11.73 -16.71 -9.19
C HIS A 102 11.83 -15.19 -9.01
N PRO A 103 12.80 -14.68 -8.25
CA PRO A 103 12.89 -13.25 -7.93
C PRO A 103 13.07 -12.36 -9.17
N GLU A 104 13.67 -12.88 -10.24
CA GLU A 104 13.89 -12.19 -11.52
C GLU A 104 12.59 -11.89 -12.29
N THR A 105 11.49 -12.54 -11.92
CA THR A 105 10.18 -12.38 -12.56
C THR A 105 9.31 -11.30 -11.88
N LEU A 106 9.85 -10.62 -10.86
CA LEU A 106 9.16 -9.60 -10.09
C LEU A 106 9.80 -8.22 -10.29
N LEU A 107 8.95 -7.21 -10.48
CA LEU A 107 9.28 -5.81 -10.25
C LEU A 107 8.77 -5.39 -8.87
N VAL A 108 9.63 -4.88 -8.00
CA VAL A 108 9.17 -4.33 -6.71
C VAL A 108 8.90 -2.84 -6.90
N PHE A 109 7.66 -2.41 -6.73
CA PHE A 109 7.33 -0.98 -6.75
C PHE A 109 7.41 -0.36 -5.34
N PRO A 110 7.57 0.97 -5.23
CA PRO A 110 7.67 1.64 -3.94
C PRO A 110 6.42 1.51 -3.06
N CYS A 111 6.59 1.57 -1.73
CA CYS A 111 5.51 1.47 -0.73
C CYS A 111 4.37 2.49 -0.89
N ARG A 112 4.58 3.64 -1.56
CA ARG A 112 3.51 4.61 -1.86
C ARG A 112 2.38 4.06 -2.74
N PHE A 113 2.62 2.95 -3.45
CA PHE A 113 1.63 2.25 -4.28
C PHE A 113 0.88 1.14 -3.51
N ASN A 114 1.14 0.98 -2.21
CA ASN A 114 0.42 0.07 -1.33
C ASN A 114 0.58 0.55 0.13
N PHE A 115 0.21 1.80 0.38
CA PHE A 115 0.48 2.46 1.65
C PHE A 115 -0.48 1.97 2.74
N ARG A 116 0.07 1.40 3.81
CA ARG A 116 -0.68 0.79 4.93
C ARG A 116 -0.34 1.45 6.25
N THR A 117 -1.12 1.13 7.28
CA THR A 117 -0.90 1.65 8.64
C THR A 117 0.49 1.30 9.19
N ASP A 118 1.07 0.17 8.78
CA ASP A 118 2.42 -0.26 9.14
C ASP A 118 3.49 0.77 8.74
N HIS A 119 3.20 1.63 7.75
CA HIS A 119 4.16 2.63 7.27
C HIS A 119 4.27 3.90 8.12
N CYS A 120 3.38 4.03 9.11
CA CYS A 120 3.21 5.28 9.83
C CYS A 120 2.83 5.10 11.30
N ARG A 121 2.34 3.92 11.72
CA ARG A 121 1.86 3.65 13.08
C ARG A 121 2.88 3.88 14.20
N TYR A 122 4.14 3.52 13.96
CA TYR A 122 5.21 3.64 14.97
C TYR A 122 6.19 4.76 14.61
N MET A 123 6.67 4.73 13.37
CA MET A 123 7.51 5.75 12.79
C MET A 123 7.29 5.76 11.27
N PRO A 124 7.38 6.93 10.62
CA PRO A 124 7.42 6.99 9.16
C PRO A 124 8.57 6.14 8.62
N ASN A 125 8.26 5.14 7.81
CA ASN A 125 9.27 4.27 7.19
C ASN A 125 9.06 4.07 5.69
N CYS A 126 8.09 4.75 5.08
CA CYS A 126 7.86 4.74 3.64
C CYS A 126 8.41 6.03 3.00
N GLU A 127 9.68 6.00 2.59
CA GLU A 127 10.39 7.15 2.02
C GLU A 127 9.71 7.70 0.76
N SER A 128 9.24 6.82 -0.12
CA SER A 128 8.55 7.21 -1.36
C SER A 128 7.22 7.95 -1.12
N ALA A 129 6.50 7.62 -0.04
CA ALA A 129 5.30 8.34 0.35
C ALA A 129 5.65 9.69 0.99
N MET A 130 6.77 9.78 1.72
CA MET A 130 7.22 11.04 2.34
C MET A 130 7.70 12.05 1.30
N SER A 131 8.46 11.60 0.32
CA SER A 131 9.02 12.43 -0.74
C SER A 131 7.93 12.84 -1.74
N ASP A 132 7.13 11.89 -2.22
CA ASP A 132 6.30 12.11 -3.40
C ASP A 132 4.79 12.00 -3.13
N GLY A 133 4.39 11.56 -1.94
CA GLY A 133 2.99 11.35 -1.54
C GLY A 133 2.42 9.98 -1.84
N VAL A 134 1.27 9.65 -1.26
CA VAL A 134 0.64 8.34 -1.40
C VAL A 134 -0.17 8.28 -2.69
N ILE A 135 -0.06 7.18 -3.44
CA ILE A 135 -0.86 6.93 -4.65
C ILE A 135 -1.99 5.95 -4.36
N VAL A 136 -1.69 4.84 -3.68
CA VAL A 136 -2.70 3.86 -3.26
C VAL A 136 -2.61 3.68 -1.75
N MET A 137 -3.73 3.92 -1.08
CA MET A 137 -3.90 3.72 0.34
C MET A 137 -4.69 2.43 0.57
N HIS A 138 -4.14 1.52 1.35
CA HIS A 138 -4.69 0.20 1.60
C HIS A 138 -5.20 0.09 3.04
N GLY A 139 -6.52 -0.02 3.16
CA GLY A 139 -7.32 -0.09 4.39
C GLY A 139 -7.18 -1.37 5.22
N SER A 140 -6.08 -2.11 5.03
CA SER A 140 -5.79 -3.38 5.70
C SER A 140 -6.09 -3.36 7.20
N ARG A 141 -6.59 -4.49 7.72
CA ARG A 141 -6.97 -4.65 9.14
C ARG A 141 -8.05 -3.64 9.57
N ALA A 142 -8.98 -3.33 8.66
CA ALA A 142 -10.10 -2.41 8.87
C ALA A 142 -9.66 -0.97 9.23
N ALA A 143 -8.51 -0.53 8.70
CA ALA A 143 -7.93 0.78 9.03
C ALA A 143 -8.87 1.96 8.70
N PHE A 144 -9.65 1.85 7.63
CA PHE A 144 -10.66 2.84 7.23
C PHE A 144 -11.83 2.98 8.21
N LEU A 145 -12.04 1.99 9.08
CA LEU A 145 -13.11 1.96 10.07
C LEU A 145 -12.56 2.02 11.51
N SER A 146 -11.26 2.32 11.67
CA SER A 146 -10.58 2.23 12.95
C SER A 146 -10.27 3.61 13.54
N TYR A 147 -10.89 3.90 14.70
CA TYR A 147 -10.58 5.09 15.50
C TYR A 147 -9.11 5.14 15.97
N LYS A 148 -8.38 4.02 15.91
CA LYS A 148 -6.96 3.95 16.30
C LYS A 148 -6.02 4.53 15.25
N VAL A 149 -6.50 4.75 14.03
CA VAL A 149 -5.72 5.36 12.95
C VAL A 149 -6.56 6.45 12.27
N PRO A 150 -6.81 7.58 12.96
CA PRO A 150 -7.73 8.61 12.48
C PRO A 150 -7.46 9.11 11.05
N PRO A 151 -6.19 9.26 10.58
CA PRO A 151 -5.93 9.66 9.20
C PRO A 151 -6.57 8.75 8.14
N PHE A 152 -6.58 7.42 8.36
CA PHE A 152 -7.19 6.47 7.44
C PHE A 152 -8.72 6.63 7.43
N THR A 153 -9.31 6.81 8.60
CA THR A 153 -10.76 6.97 8.73
C THR A 153 -11.23 8.28 8.11
N LEU A 154 -10.53 9.41 8.36
CA LEU A 154 -10.87 10.71 7.79
C LEU A 154 -10.82 10.70 6.25
N ILE A 155 -9.76 10.12 5.68
CA ILE A 155 -9.65 9.99 4.21
C ILE A 155 -10.80 9.17 3.66
N TYR A 156 -11.09 8.01 4.26
CA TYR A 156 -12.19 7.18 3.81
C TYR A 156 -13.55 7.89 3.88
N GLN A 157 -13.83 8.58 4.99
CA GLN A 157 -15.08 9.35 5.18
C GLN A 157 -15.23 10.46 4.14
N ALA A 158 -14.18 11.25 3.89
CA ALA A 158 -14.24 12.31 2.89
C ALA A 158 -14.55 11.77 1.49
N PHE A 159 -14.02 10.60 1.13
CA PHE A 159 -14.37 9.93 -0.13
C PHE A 159 -15.78 9.36 -0.15
N GLN A 160 -16.34 8.93 1.00
CA GLN A 160 -17.75 8.52 1.08
C GLN A 160 -18.71 9.71 0.93
N GLU A 161 -18.31 10.88 1.42
CA GLU A 161 -19.12 12.11 1.38
C GLU A 161 -19.00 12.86 0.04
N TYR A 162 -17.86 12.71 -0.65
CA TYR A 162 -17.58 13.38 -1.91
C TYR A 162 -18.48 12.89 -3.05
N GLN A 163 -19.11 13.83 -3.76
CA GLN A 163 -19.86 13.54 -4.97
C GLN A 163 -18.99 13.80 -6.20
N LEU A 164 -18.88 12.81 -7.09
CA LEU A 164 -18.04 12.90 -8.30
C LEU A 164 -18.38 14.06 -9.25
N THR A 165 -19.57 14.66 -9.11
CA THR A 165 -20.00 15.84 -9.89
C THR A 165 -19.49 17.16 -9.33
N GLN A 166 -18.96 17.17 -8.10
CA GLN A 166 -18.43 18.37 -7.44
C GLN A 166 -16.98 18.62 -7.82
N ASP A 167 -16.52 19.86 -7.68
CA ASP A 167 -15.11 20.19 -7.83
C ASP A 167 -14.25 19.44 -6.79
N LEU A 168 -13.29 18.65 -7.28
CA LEU A 168 -12.43 17.80 -6.45
C LEU A 168 -11.56 18.62 -5.51
N HIS A 169 -11.06 19.77 -5.96
CA HIS A 169 -10.17 20.59 -5.14
C HIS A 169 -10.94 21.21 -3.96
N GLU A 170 -12.09 21.81 -4.22
CA GLU A 170 -12.92 22.46 -3.20
C GLU A 170 -13.57 21.46 -2.25
N HIS A 171 -14.16 20.38 -2.77
CA HIS A 171 -15.05 19.51 -1.99
C HIS A 171 -14.37 18.28 -1.41
N LEU A 172 -13.18 17.90 -1.89
CA LEU A 172 -12.41 16.79 -1.33
C LEU A 172 -11.08 17.27 -0.76
N TYR A 173 -10.24 17.94 -1.56
CA TYR A 173 -8.89 18.31 -1.12
C TYR A 173 -8.90 19.36 0.01
N LEU A 174 -9.61 20.49 -0.16
CA LEU A 174 -9.69 21.52 0.89
C LEU A 174 -10.41 20.99 2.13
N HIS A 175 -11.44 20.17 1.96
CA HIS A 175 -12.13 19.52 3.06
C HIS A 175 -11.19 18.64 3.88
N LEU A 176 -10.46 17.73 3.22
CA LEU A 176 -9.45 16.89 3.87
C LEU A 176 -8.38 17.72 4.56
N LYS A 177 -7.84 18.75 3.88
CA LYS A 177 -6.82 19.63 4.44
C LYS A 177 -7.28 20.28 5.75
N ASN A 178 -8.53 20.76 5.79
CA ASN A 178 -9.10 21.39 6.98
C ASN A 178 -9.35 20.36 8.10
N GLN A 179 -9.88 19.19 7.78
CA GLN A 179 -10.07 18.11 8.76
C GLN A 179 -8.74 17.64 9.36
N PHE A 180 -7.69 17.57 8.53
CA PHE A 180 -6.36 17.21 8.99
C PHE A 180 -5.72 18.27 9.88
N ALA A 181 -5.92 19.56 9.58
CA ALA A 181 -5.48 20.65 10.46
C ALA A 181 -6.16 20.55 11.84
N ALA A 182 -7.48 20.35 11.86
CA ALA A 182 -8.24 20.20 13.11
C ALA A 182 -7.86 18.93 13.89
N LEU A 183 -7.70 17.79 13.21
CA LEU A 183 -7.23 16.55 13.84
C LEU A 183 -5.87 16.76 14.48
N ALA A 184 -4.99 17.48 13.80
CA ALA A 184 -3.67 17.73 14.32
C ALA A 184 -3.78 18.47 15.67
N GLU A 185 -4.61 19.52 15.75
CA GLU A 185 -4.75 20.34 16.98
C GLU A 185 -5.20 19.50 18.17
N TYR A 186 -6.12 18.56 17.91
CA TYR A 186 -6.61 17.61 18.90
C TYR A 186 -5.55 16.60 19.37
N LEU A 187 -4.67 16.12 18.48
CA LEU A 187 -3.66 15.12 18.85
C LEU A 187 -2.47 15.68 19.62
N VAL A 188 -2.26 17.00 19.63
CA VAL A 188 -1.31 17.65 20.56
C VAL A 188 -1.68 17.35 22.03
N GLU A 189 -2.96 17.05 22.29
CA GLU A 189 -3.49 16.86 23.65
C GLU A 189 -3.52 15.39 24.13
N ASP A 190 -3.42 14.37 23.25
CA ASP A 190 -3.44 12.93 23.64
C ASP A 190 -2.35 12.09 22.95
N ALA A 191 -1.26 11.81 23.68
CA ALA A 191 -0.11 11.03 23.24
C ALA A 191 -0.36 9.52 23.03
N ARG A 192 -1.59 9.01 23.25
CA ARG A 192 -1.92 7.57 23.13
C ARG A 192 -2.47 7.16 21.76
N ILE A 193 -2.71 8.11 20.87
CA ILE A 193 -3.20 7.85 19.52
C ILE A 193 -2.00 7.55 18.64
N GLY A 194 -1.99 6.37 18.00
CA GLY A 194 -0.97 5.96 17.04
C GLY A 194 -1.06 6.88 15.82
N SER A 195 -0.43 8.05 15.93
CA SER A 195 -0.46 9.03 14.87
C SER A 195 0.34 8.42 13.73
N CYS A 196 -0.30 8.21 12.58
CA CYS A 196 0.42 8.09 11.33
C CYS A 196 1.09 9.44 11.05
N GLY A 197 2.12 9.75 11.83
CA GLY A 197 2.90 10.99 11.83
C GLY A 197 2.05 12.26 11.84
N ILE A 198 1.27 12.55 12.87
CA ILE A 198 0.93 13.96 13.13
C ILE A 198 2.12 14.57 13.85
N ASN A 199 3.19 14.80 13.10
CA ASN A 199 4.28 15.65 13.56
C ASN A 199 4.27 16.90 12.69
N TYR A 200 3.89 18.02 13.30
CA TYR A 200 3.66 19.30 12.64
C TYR A 200 4.91 19.88 11.98
N GLU A 201 6.09 19.51 12.48
CA GLU A 201 7.36 19.96 11.90
C GLU A 201 7.69 19.27 10.58
N THR A 202 7.11 18.09 10.28
CA THR A 202 7.53 17.25 9.14
C THR A 202 6.57 17.25 7.94
N ASN A 203 5.48 18.04 7.95
CA ASN A 203 4.57 18.15 6.79
C ASN A 203 4.02 16.78 6.32
N TYR A 204 3.91 15.78 7.20
CA TYR A 204 3.65 14.39 6.80
C TYR A 204 2.27 14.21 6.14
N LEU A 205 1.25 14.92 6.64
CA LEU A 205 -0.11 14.90 6.09
C LEU A 205 -0.22 15.64 4.74
N SER A 206 0.48 16.78 4.60
CA SER A 206 0.53 17.52 3.34
C SER A 206 1.36 16.78 2.28
N ASN A 207 2.33 15.97 2.71
CA ASN A 207 3.11 15.10 1.85
C ASN A 207 2.30 13.88 1.39
N ILE A 208 1.54 13.21 2.27
CA ILE A 208 0.67 12.08 1.92
C ILE A 208 -0.38 12.48 0.88
N LEU A 209 -1.02 13.64 1.07
CA LEU A 209 -2.02 14.21 0.18
C LEU A 209 -1.41 15.17 -0.85
N LYS A 210 -0.19 14.91 -1.36
CA LYS A 210 0.24 15.49 -2.65
C LYS A 210 -0.64 14.92 -3.76
N VAL A 211 -1.94 15.27 -3.71
CA VAL A 211 -2.86 15.16 -4.82
C VAL A 211 -2.17 15.96 -5.91
N SER A 212 -1.67 15.23 -6.90
CA SER A 212 -1.14 15.81 -8.13
C SER A 212 -2.05 16.95 -8.52
N GLN A 213 -1.47 18.15 -8.68
CA GLN A 213 -2.16 19.33 -9.20
C GLN A 213 -3.15 18.88 -10.29
N PRO A 214 -4.38 19.42 -10.31
CA PRO A 214 -5.45 18.91 -11.16
C PRO A 214 -4.87 18.67 -12.55
N LEU A 215 -4.98 17.41 -13.00
CA LEU A 215 -4.82 17.08 -14.40
C LEU A 215 -5.65 18.11 -15.14
N ALA A 216 -4.97 19.08 -15.75
CA ALA A 216 -5.59 19.92 -16.76
C ALA A 216 -6.09 18.93 -17.80
N LEU A 217 -7.39 18.62 -17.73
CA LEU A 217 -8.11 17.93 -18.78
C LEU A 217 -7.84 18.73 -20.06
N ARG A 218 -6.91 18.22 -20.86
CA ARG A 218 -6.70 18.60 -22.25
C ARG A 218 -7.30 17.52 -23.12
#